data_AF-A0A832B7L3-F1
#
_entry.id   AF-A0A832B7L3-F1
#
_cell.length_a   1.000
_cell.length_b   1.000
_cell.length_c   1.000
_cell.angle_alpha   90.00
_cell.angle_beta   90.00
_cell.angle_gamma   90.00
#
_symmetry.space_group_name_H-M   'P 1'
#
loop_
_entity.id
_entity.type
_entity.pdbx_description
1 polymer ?
#
loop_
_entity_poly.entity_id
_entity_poly.type
_entity_poly.pdbx_seq_one_letter_code
_entity_poly.pdbx_strand_id
1 'polypeptide(L)'
;MRIELDTMAFAFPQTPLPQVWRVAQRWPAPELADVARAAGQATATLCRDTRIAPGASVAVGVGSRGIWRLPEIVAAVISELRARGANPFIVPAMGSHGGATAEGQMAVLASYGITPEAVGAEIRATMEVVQVGTLEDGYPVYFDRHAFTADAVVVINRVKPHTDFHGPVESGPSKMCAIGLGKQQGALTIHRFGATGLKEIIPRVARKLVETCPIVGGIAILENQYGRTAEIHALPAQDMARDPETRLLERARQLMPSLPFSQIDVLVVDEMGKDISGAGMDTNVIGRVEMPSIPEHEWNGPCVRCICVLELTDASHGNAAGLGLADFTTRSLIEKCDFGATFTNSRTSHEGGVRRLKLPIILEDAPQCVRAAIATCGRGRPEEVRLVRIRNTERLGLIEVSEALLPEVPMQAHLEVLEGPVAMNLGQALPVS
;
A
#
# COMPACT_ATOMS: atom_id res chain seq x y z
N MET A 1 7.69 -11.61 26.86
CA MET A 1 7.91 -10.41 27.71
C MET A 1 6.57 -9.73 27.86
N ARG A 2 6.01 -9.64 29.08
CA ARG A 2 4.81 -8.82 29.34
C ARG A 2 5.30 -7.49 29.89
N ILE A 3 5.05 -6.41 29.15
CA ILE A 3 5.25 -5.05 29.67
C ILE A 3 3.91 -4.67 30.30
N GLU A 4 3.87 -4.59 31.63
CA GLU A 4 2.71 -4.04 32.34
C GLU A 4 2.80 -2.52 32.29
N LEU A 5 1.89 -1.90 31.55
CA LEU A 5 1.72 -0.45 31.47
C LEU A 5 0.49 -0.06 32.29
N ASP A 6 0.65 0.93 33.17
CA ASP A 6 -0.49 1.62 33.78
C ASP A 6 -1.13 2.53 32.73
N THR A 7 -2.07 1.97 31.96
CA THR A 7 -2.79 2.66 30.88
C THR A 7 -3.70 3.77 31.43
N MET A 8 -4.02 3.78 32.73
CA MET A 8 -4.86 4.83 33.33
C MET A 8 -4.09 6.12 33.60
N ALA A 9 -2.76 6.06 33.71
CA ALA A 9 -1.92 7.23 33.98
C ALA A 9 -2.03 8.33 32.90
N PHE A 10 -2.44 7.98 31.67
CA PHE A 10 -2.68 8.91 30.57
C PHE A 10 -4.16 8.97 30.14
N ALA A 11 -5.08 8.49 30.98
CA ALA A 11 -6.51 8.56 30.68
C ALA A 11 -7.08 9.96 30.98
N PHE A 12 -7.96 10.44 30.10
CA PHE A 12 -8.70 11.70 30.27
C PHE A 12 -10.22 11.43 30.36
N PRO A 13 -10.70 10.76 31.43
CA PRO A 13 -12.09 10.32 31.52
C PRO A 13 -13.11 11.47 31.50
N GLN A 14 -12.70 12.67 31.91
CA GLN A 14 -13.55 13.87 31.94
C GLN A 14 -13.70 14.56 30.58
N THR A 15 -12.82 14.27 29.62
CA THR A 15 -12.92 14.84 28.27
C THR A 15 -14.08 14.19 27.53
N PRO A 16 -15.12 14.92 27.10
CA PRO A 16 -16.27 14.32 26.44
C PRO A 16 -15.91 13.79 25.04
N LEU A 17 -16.53 12.68 24.64
CA LEU A 17 -16.55 12.28 23.23
C LEU A 17 -17.58 13.15 22.50
N PRO A 18 -17.28 13.66 21.29
CA PRO A 18 -18.18 14.55 20.58
C PRO A 18 -19.37 13.77 19.97
N GLN A 19 -20.44 14.50 19.67
CA GLN A 19 -21.39 14.05 18.66
C GLN A 19 -20.73 14.13 17.28
N VAL A 20 -21.11 13.24 16.38
CA VAL A 20 -20.56 13.16 15.02
C VAL A 20 -21.66 13.12 13.97
N TRP A 21 -21.29 13.48 12.75
CA TRP A 21 -22.12 13.36 11.56
C TRP A 21 -21.47 12.40 10.59
N ARG A 22 -22.29 11.50 10.03
CA ARG A 22 -21.86 10.59 8.96
C ARG A 22 -21.93 11.33 7.65
N VAL A 23 -20.79 11.36 6.96
CA VAL A 23 -20.62 12.07 5.69
C VAL A 23 -20.14 11.07 4.65
N ALA A 24 -20.86 10.97 3.53
CA ALA A 24 -20.40 10.25 2.37
C ALA A 24 -19.44 11.11 1.54
N GLN A 25 -18.37 10.51 1.05
CA GLN A 25 -17.53 11.06 -0.02
C GLN A 25 -17.86 10.34 -1.33
N ARG A 26 -18.37 11.09 -2.31
CA ARG A 26 -18.81 10.57 -3.61
C ARG A 26 -17.84 10.95 -4.72
N TRP A 27 -17.19 9.95 -5.32
CA TRP A 27 -16.31 10.13 -6.48
C TRP A 27 -16.95 9.55 -7.74
N PRO A 28 -16.57 10.05 -8.94
CA PRO A 28 -16.99 9.42 -10.21
C PRO A 28 -16.58 7.95 -10.35
N ALA A 29 -15.46 7.58 -9.70
CA ALA A 29 -14.96 6.21 -9.50
C ALA A 29 -15.22 5.22 -10.65
N PRO A 30 -14.49 5.34 -11.77
CA PRO A 30 -14.60 4.36 -12.87
C PRO A 30 -14.27 2.94 -12.38
N GLU A 31 -15.00 1.94 -12.87
CA GLU A 31 -14.80 0.53 -12.55
C GLU A 31 -14.93 -0.33 -13.81
N LEU A 32 -14.04 -1.31 -13.98
CA LEU A 32 -14.13 -2.29 -15.06
C LEU A 32 -15.16 -3.37 -14.73
N ALA A 33 -16.19 -3.49 -15.56
CA ALA A 33 -17.18 -4.56 -15.44
C ALA A 33 -16.55 -5.97 -15.60
N ASP A 34 -15.58 -6.11 -16.50
CA ASP A 34 -14.90 -7.38 -16.80
C ASP A 34 -13.38 -7.20 -16.77
N VAL A 35 -12.81 -7.46 -15.60
CA VAL A 35 -11.36 -7.38 -15.34
C VAL A 35 -10.59 -8.47 -16.09
N ALA A 36 -11.18 -9.65 -16.29
CA ALA A 36 -10.52 -10.76 -16.97
C ALA A 36 -10.33 -10.45 -18.46
N ARG A 37 -11.38 -9.95 -19.12
CA ARG A 37 -11.29 -9.51 -20.53
C ARG A 37 -10.29 -8.37 -20.70
N ALA A 38 -10.32 -7.37 -19.81
CA ALA A 38 -9.39 -6.25 -19.86
C ALA A 38 -7.93 -6.69 -19.66
N ALA A 39 -7.68 -7.60 -18.71
CA ALA A 39 -6.36 -8.19 -18.48
C ALA A 39 -5.86 -8.99 -19.69
N GLY A 40 -6.71 -9.85 -20.27
CA GLY A 40 -6.38 -10.59 -21.50
C GLY A 40 -6.07 -9.67 -22.67
N GLN A 41 -6.82 -8.58 -22.85
CA GLN A 41 -6.55 -7.57 -23.89
C GLN A 41 -5.23 -6.81 -23.67
N ALA A 42 -4.91 -6.47 -22.43
CA ALA A 42 -3.63 -5.86 -22.08
C ALA A 42 -2.47 -6.83 -22.37
N THR A 43 -2.57 -8.09 -21.94
CA THR A 43 -1.59 -9.14 -22.24
C THR A 43 -1.44 -9.36 -23.75
N ALA A 44 -2.55 -9.42 -24.49
CA ALA A 44 -2.55 -9.56 -25.93
C ALA A 44 -1.82 -8.41 -26.62
N THR A 45 -2.02 -7.18 -26.14
CA THR A 45 -1.32 -5.98 -26.62
C THR A 45 0.17 -6.08 -26.35
N LEU A 46 0.55 -6.40 -25.12
CA LEU A 46 1.95 -6.57 -24.73
C LEU A 46 2.67 -7.61 -25.60
N CYS A 47 2.00 -8.75 -25.86
CA CYS A 47 2.54 -9.84 -26.68
C CYS A 47 2.57 -9.55 -28.19
N ARG A 48 1.88 -8.52 -28.70
CA ARG A 48 2.04 -8.10 -30.11
C ARG A 48 3.37 -7.38 -30.32
N ASP A 49 3.75 -6.58 -29.34
CA ASP A 49 4.95 -5.75 -29.41
C ASP A 49 6.21 -6.54 -29.00
N THR A 50 6.02 -7.67 -28.31
CA THR A 50 7.08 -8.52 -27.77
C THR A 50 7.02 -9.91 -28.38
N ARG A 51 8.11 -10.36 -29.03
CA ARG A 51 8.15 -11.63 -29.78
C ARG A 51 8.30 -12.84 -28.84
N ILE A 52 7.28 -13.13 -28.03
CA ILE A 52 7.24 -14.38 -27.24
C ILE A 52 7.06 -15.55 -28.20
N ALA A 53 8.06 -16.43 -28.28
CA ALA A 53 8.01 -17.58 -29.17
C ALA A 53 7.04 -18.66 -28.64
N PRO A 54 6.35 -19.42 -29.51
CA PRO A 54 5.65 -20.62 -29.09
C PRO A 54 6.59 -21.58 -28.34
N GLY A 55 6.13 -22.13 -27.22
CA GLY A 55 6.90 -22.97 -26.32
C GLY A 55 7.73 -22.21 -25.28
N ALA A 56 7.87 -20.89 -25.39
CA ALA A 56 8.63 -20.07 -24.45
C ALA A 56 8.10 -20.19 -23.02
N SER A 57 9.01 -20.35 -22.07
CA SER A 57 8.72 -20.27 -20.64
C SER A 57 8.54 -18.81 -20.23
N VAL A 58 7.44 -18.48 -19.55
CA VAL A 58 7.11 -17.09 -19.18
C VAL A 58 6.93 -16.98 -17.67
N ALA A 59 7.84 -16.26 -17.00
CA ALA A 59 7.66 -15.94 -15.59
C ALA A 59 6.67 -14.79 -15.45
N VAL A 60 5.63 -14.97 -14.64
CA VAL A 60 4.62 -13.96 -14.33
C VAL A 60 4.81 -13.52 -12.88
N GLY A 61 5.38 -12.34 -12.68
CA GLY A 61 5.61 -11.74 -11.38
C GLY A 61 4.32 -11.26 -10.74
N VAL A 62 3.99 -11.77 -9.55
CA VAL A 62 2.82 -11.33 -8.76
C VAL A 62 3.26 -10.76 -7.42
N GLY A 63 2.72 -9.60 -7.07
CA GLY A 63 3.13 -8.83 -5.90
C GLY A 63 2.41 -9.26 -4.62
N SER A 64 2.65 -8.50 -3.56
CA SER A 64 2.13 -8.71 -2.20
C SER A 64 1.07 -7.70 -1.80
N ARG A 65 0.23 -7.30 -2.76
CA ARG A 65 -0.82 -6.30 -2.54
C ARG A 65 -2.17 -6.91 -2.87
N GLY A 66 -3.14 -6.68 -1.99
CA GLY A 66 -4.54 -6.91 -2.30
C GLY A 66 -4.92 -6.00 -3.46
N ILE A 67 -5.40 -6.59 -4.55
CA ILE A 67 -5.99 -5.90 -5.68
C ILE A 67 -7.35 -6.54 -5.88
N TRP A 68 -8.38 -5.72 -6.11
CA TRP A 68 -9.73 -6.23 -6.35
C TRP A 68 -9.74 -7.24 -7.51
N ARG A 69 -10.28 -8.44 -7.27
CA ARG A 69 -10.35 -9.55 -8.23
C ARG A 69 -9.00 -9.96 -8.84
N LEU A 70 -7.91 -9.86 -8.05
CA LEU A 70 -6.57 -10.25 -8.50
C LEU A 70 -6.49 -11.69 -9.07
N PRO A 71 -7.10 -12.74 -8.48
CA PRO A 71 -7.04 -14.09 -9.05
C PRO A 71 -7.56 -14.17 -10.49
N GLU A 72 -8.63 -13.44 -10.79
CA GLU A 72 -9.23 -13.42 -12.12
C GLU A 72 -8.33 -12.70 -13.13
N ILE A 73 -7.70 -11.60 -12.71
CA ILE A 73 -6.71 -10.88 -13.53
C ILE A 73 -5.52 -11.79 -13.82
N VAL A 74 -4.94 -12.43 -12.80
CA VAL A 74 -3.79 -13.32 -12.97
C VAL A 74 -4.15 -14.51 -13.86
N ALA A 75 -5.29 -15.17 -13.63
CA ALA A 75 -5.76 -16.28 -14.45
C ALA A 75 -5.95 -15.88 -15.92
N ALA A 76 -6.48 -14.67 -16.19
CA ALA A 76 -6.65 -14.16 -17.55
C ALA A 76 -5.31 -13.89 -18.24
N VAL A 77 -4.32 -13.31 -17.54
CA VAL A 77 -2.95 -13.14 -18.07
C VAL A 77 -2.33 -14.49 -18.42
N ILE A 78 -2.44 -15.47 -17.52
CA ILE A 78 -1.95 -16.85 -17.75
C ILE A 78 -2.64 -17.50 -18.94
N SER A 79 -3.96 -17.37 -19.04
CA SER A 79 -4.76 -17.96 -20.12
C SER A 79 -4.39 -17.37 -21.49
N GLU A 80 -4.23 -16.05 -21.58
CA GLU A 80 -3.83 -15.38 -22.82
C GLU A 80 -2.41 -15.78 -23.27
N LEU A 81 -1.46 -15.88 -22.33
CA LEU A 81 -0.10 -16.37 -22.63
C LEU A 81 -0.13 -17.81 -23.18
N ARG A 82 -0.94 -18.69 -22.59
CA ARG A 82 -1.12 -20.07 -23.06
C ARG A 82 -1.80 -20.16 -24.42
N ALA A 83 -2.81 -19.33 -24.67
CA ALA A 83 -3.48 -19.27 -25.96
C ALA A 83 -2.51 -18.92 -27.10
N ARG A 84 -1.40 -18.25 -26.78
CA ARG A 84 -0.29 -17.93 -27.71
C ARG A 84 0.79 -19.00 -27.77
N GLY A 85 0.59 -20.12 -27.09
CA GLY A 85 1.51 -21.26 -27.07
C GLY A 85 2.66 -21.15 -26.07
N ALA A 86 2.63 -20.18 -25.14
CA ALA A 86 3.65 -20.06 -24.11
C ALA A 86 3.38 -20.98 -22.89
N ASN A 87 4.41 -21.19 -22.08
CA ASN A 87 4.39 -22.01 -20.86
C ASN A 87 4.57 -21.13 -19.61
N PRO A 88 3.52 -20.45 -19.12
CA PRO A 88 3.66 -19.51 -18.03
C PRO A 88 3.71 -20.18 -16.65
N PHE A 89 4.47 -19.58 -15.74
CA PHE A 89 4.54 -19.92 -14.32
C PHE A 89 4.59 -18.64 -13.48
N ILE A 90 4.09 -18.69 -12.24
CA ILE A 90 4.09 -17.55 -11.33
C ILE A 90 5.42 -17.48 -10.56
N VAL A 91 5.96 -16.28 -10.39
CA VAL A 91 7.02 -15.99 -9.42
C VAL A 91 6.57 -14.92 -8.43
N PRO A 92 6.76 -15.09 -7.12
CA PRO A 92 6.47 -14.03 -6.16
C PRO A 92 7.46 -12.87 -6.32
N ALA A 93 6.98 -11.67 -6.65
CA ALA A 93 7.78 -10.48 -6.92
C ALA A 93 7.51 -9.40 -5.86
N MET A 94 7.93 -9.67 -4.63
CA MET A 94 7.52 -8.91 -3.45
C MET A 94 8.65 -8.52 -2.48
N GLY A 95 9.91 -8.62 -2.91
CA GLY A 95 11.07 -8.14 -2.15
C GLY A 95 11.26 -8.93 -0.85
N SER A 96 11.16 -8.25 0.29
CA SER A 96 11.29 -8.83 1.64
C SER A 96 9.97 -9.29 2.28
N HIS A 97 8.85 -9.19 1.57
CA HIS A 97 7.56 -9.62 2.11
C HIS A 97 7.51 -11.13 2.34
N GLY A 98 6.55 -11.58 3.16
CA GLY A 98 6.46 -12.98 3.58
C GLY A 98 7.66 -13.43 4.41
N GLY A 99 8.19 -12.55 5.27
CA GLY A 99 9.36 -12.86 6.11
C GLY A 99 10.67 -13.06 5.32
N ALA A 100 10.69 -12.73 4.02
CA ALA A 100 11.81 -13.02 3.13
C ALA A 100 12.17 -14.52 3.06
N THR A 101 11.16 -15.39 3.06
CA THR A 101 11.28 -16.83 2.81
C THR A 101 10.40 -17.25 1.63
N ALA A 102 10.72 -18.35 0.97
CA ALA A 102 9.92 -18.86 -0.14
C ALA A 102 8.51 -19.24 0.34
N GLU A 103 8.42 -19.93 1.47
CA GLU A 103 7.17 -20.39 2.08
C GLU A 103 6.28 -19.23 2.50
N GLY A 104 6.87 -18.19 3.10
CA GLY A 104 6.13 -17.00 3.51
C GLY A 104 5.63 -16.19 2.31
N GLN A 105 6.39 -16.11 1.22
CA GLN A 105 5.91 -15.47 -0.02
C GLN A 105 4.77 -16.27 -0.67
N MET A 106 4.83 -17.60 -0.63
CA MET A 106 3.73 -18.46 -1.08
C MET A 106 2.47 -18.27 -0.23
N ALA A 107 2.62 -18.19 1.10
CA ALA A 107 1.49 -17.94 2.01
C ALA A 107 0.81 -16.59 1.74
N VAL A 108 1.60 -15.55 1.42
CA VAL A 108 1.07 -14.24 1.02
C VAL A 108 0.31 -14.32 -0.30
N LEU A 109 0.80 -15.06 -1.30
CA LEU A 109 0.04 -15.25 -2.55
C LEU A 109 -1.27 -16.01 -2.30
N ALA A 110 -1.23 -17.07 -1.49
CA ALA A 110 -2.40 -17.87 -1.15
C ALA A 110 -3.48 -17.05 -0.43
N SER A 111 -3.10 -16.13 0.46
CA SER A 111 -4.07 -15.25 1.15
C SER A 111 -4.78 -14.27 0.21
N TYR A 112 -4.20 -13.98 -0.96
CA TYR A 112 -4.85 -13.23 -2.04
C TYR A 112 -5.60 -14.10 -3.05
N GLY A 113 -5.76 -15.40 -2.78
CA GLY A 113 -6.43 -16.35 -3.66
C GLY A 113 -5.59 -16.78 -4.86
N ILE A 114 -4.27 -16.54 -4.84
CA ILE A 114 -3.34 -16.96 -5.89
C ILE A 114 -2.79 -18.34 -5.53
N THR A 115 -3.49 -19.38 -5.99
CA THR A 115 -3.05 -20.79 -5.91
C THR A 115 -2.93 -21.39 -7.31
N PRO A 116 -2.15 -22.47 -7.49
CA PRO A 116 -2.02 -23.11 -8.79
C PRO A 116 -3.34 -23.52 -9.43
N GLU A 117 -4.31 -23.93 -8.62
CA GLU A 117 -5.64 -24.33 -9.06
C GLU A 117 -6.47 -23.12 -9.53
N ALA A 118 -6.40 -22.01 -8.78
CA ALA A 118 -7.19 -20.82 -9.05
C ALA A 118 -6.70 -20.08 -10.31
N VAL A 119 -5.39 -19.98 -10.51
CA VAL A 119 -4.81 -19.26 -11.66
C VAL A 119 -4.36 -20.17 -12.79
N GLY A 120 -4.42 -21.48 -12.55
CA GLY A 120 -4.08 -22.53 -13.50
C GLY A 120 -2.58 -22.69 -13.76
N ALA A 121 -1.66 -22.04 -13.04
CA ALA A 121 -0.21 -22.09 -13.28
C ALA A 121 0.58 -22.43 -12.02
N GLU A 122 1.69 -23.15 -12.17
CA GLU A 122 2.58 -23.45 -11.04
C GLU A 122 3.15 -22.16 -10.43
N ILE A 123 3.46 -22.20 -9.14
CA ILE A 123 4.11 -21.10 -8.41
C ILE A 123 5.53 -21.54 -8.06
N ARG A 124 6.53 -20.80 -8.53
CA ARG A 124 7.96 -21.04 -8.25
C ARG A 124 8.49 -19.93 -7.34
N ALA A 125 8.63 -20.23 -6.05
CA ALA A 125 9.11 -19.29 -5.05
C ALA A 125 10.58 -19.56 -4.70
N THR A 126 11.40 -18.52 -4.72
CA THR A 126 12.77 -18.54 -4.22
C THR A 126 13.17 -17.18 -3.67
N MET A 127 14.16 -17.19 -2.80
CA MET A 127 14.88 -15.99 -2.35
C MET A 127 16.25 -15.86 -3.00
N GLU A 128 16.67 -16.86 -3.78
CA GLU A 128 17.91 -16.81 -4.54
C GLU A 128 17.81 -15.76 -5.65
N VAL A 129 18.90 -15.01 -5.81
CA VAL A 129 19.05 -14.00 -6.84
C VAL A 129 20.31 -14.23 -7.66
N VAL A 130 20.28 -13.77 -8.91
CA VAL A 130 21.44 -13.63 -9.77
C VAL A 130 21.80 -12.15 -9.82
N GLN A 131 23.09 -11.81 -9.67
CA GLN A 131 23.57 -10.47 -9.98
C GLN A 131 23.70 -10.35 -11.50
N VAL A 132 22.79 -9.60 -12.13
CA VAL A 132 22.67 -9.48 -13.59
C VAL A 132 23.39 -8.25 -14.16
N GLY A 133 24.01 -7.46 -13.27
CA GLY A 133 24.83 -6.32 -13.66
C GLY A 133 25.18 -5.43 -12.48
N THR A 134 25.73 -4.28 -12.84
CA THR A 134 26.10 -3.21 -11.91
C THR A 134 25.78 -1.87 -12.58
N LEU A 135 25.26 -0.90 -11.82
CA LEU A 135 25.11 0.48 -12.27
C LEU A 135 26.48 1.17 -12.38
N GLU A 136 26.55 2.31 -13.06
CA GLU A 136 27.81 3.07 -13.29
C GLU A 136 28.54 3.48 -12.00
N ASP A 137 27.79 3.71 -10.92
CA ASP A 137 28.27 4.04 -9.58
C ASP A 137 28.52 2.80 -8.70
N GLY A 138 28.61 1.61 -9.30
CA GLY A 138 29.02 0.39 -8.62
C GLY A 138 27.91 -0.37 -7.89
N TYR A 139 26.64 0.05 -8.04
CA TYR A 139 25.53 -0.63 -7.37
C TYR A 139 25.14 -1.94 -8.04
N PRO A 140 25.16 -3.08 -7.33
CA PRO A 140 24.80 -4.36 -7.93
C PRO A 140 23.30 -4.43 -8.22
N VAL A 141 22.96 -5.04 -9.35
CA VAL A 141 21.59 -5.26 -9.78
C VAL A 141 21.27 -6.75 -9.66
N TYR A 142 20.25 -7.07 -8.88
CA TYR A 142 19.84 -8.44 -8.59
C TYR A 142 18.51 -8.78 -9.27
N PHE A 143 18.35 -10.04 -9.64
CA PHE A 143 17.15 -10.54 -10.28
C PHE A 143 16.82 -11.96 -9.79
N ASP A 144 15.53 -12.28 -9.67
CA ASP A 144 15.03 -13.58 -9.23
C ASP A 144 15.61 -14.70 -10.10
N ARG A 145 16.10 -15.77 -9.46
CA ARG A 145 16.73 -16.90 -10.14
C ARG A 145 15.81 -17.62 -11.14
N HIS A 146 14.54 -17.82 -10.82
CA HIS A 146 13.59 -18.47 -11.71
C HIS A 146 13.18 -17.56 -12.88
N ALA A 147 12.94 -16.28 -12.60
CA ALA A 147 12.63 -15.28 -13.62
C ALA A 147 13.81 -15.08 -14.59
N PHE A 148 15.06 -15.14 -14.09
CA PHE A 148 16.27 -15.06 -14.91
C PHE A 148 16.39 -16.21 -15.92
N THR A 149 15.92 -17.41 -15.54
CA THR A 149 15.97 -18.61 -16.40
C THR A 149 14.79 -18.72 -17.38
N ALA A 150 13.80 -17.83 -17.30
CA ALA A 150 12.67 -17.80 -18.22
C ALA A 150 13.05 -17.16 -19.56
N ASP A 151 12.30 -17.47 -20.61
CA ASP A 151 12.47 -16.83 -21.93
C ASP A 151 11.84 -15.43 -21.96
N ALA A 152 10.82 -15.18 -21.12
CA ALA A 152 10.18 -13.88 -20.95
C ALA A 152 9.67 -13.68 -19.51
N VAL A 153 9.58 -12.41 -19.08
CA VAL A 153 9.07 -11.99 -17.77
C VAL A 153 8.01 -10.90 -17.95
N VAL A 154 6.82 -11.15 -17.42
CA VAL A 154 5.72 -10.18 -17.30
C VAL A 154 5.46 -9.92 -15.83
N VAL A 155 5.29 -8.66 -15.41
CA VAL A 155 4.89 -8.34 -14.02
C VAL A 155 3.43 -7.85 -13.95
N ILE A 156 2.67 -8.27 -12.95
CA ILE A 156 1.31 -7.79 -12.69
C ILE A 156 1.35 -6.92 -11.44
N ASN A 157 1.07 -5.63 -11.58
CA ASN A 157 1.31 -4.66 -10.53
C ASN A 157 0.16 -3.67 -10.35
N ARG A 158 0.00 -3.16 -9.14
CA ARG A 158 -0.74 -1.93 -8.87
C ARG A 158 0.15 -0.72 -9.11
N VAL A 159 -0.30 0.26 -9.88
CA VAL A 159 0.31 1.59 -9.95
C VAL A 159 -0.33 2.47 -8.88
N LYS A 160 0.49 3.03 -7.99
CA LYS A 160 0.02 3.87 -6.88
C LYS A 160 1.17 4.77 -6.38
N PRO A 161 0.88 6.00 -5.95
CA PRO A 161 1.84 6.77 -5.17
C PRO A 161 2.36 6.00 -3.96
N HIS A 162 3.64 6.15 -3.70
CA HIS A 162 4.37 5.50 -2.64
C HIS A 162 4.18 6.25 -1.32
N THR A 163 4.37 5.55 -0.21
CA THR A 163 4.23 6.11 1.14
C THR A 163 5.52 6.68 1.73
N ASP A 164 6.63 6.55 1.01
CA ASP A 164 7.99 6.76 1.54
C ASP A 164 8.84 7.66 0.65
N PHE A 165 8.33 8.10 -0.51
CA PHE A 165 9.00 9.02 -1.43
C PHE A 165 8.04 9.46 -2.53
N HIS A 166 8.37 10.57 -3.19
CA HIS A 166 7.76 10.97 -4.46
C HIS A 166 8.79 11.03 -5.59
N GLY A 167 8.39 10.55 -6.76
CA GLY A 167 9.27 10.46 -7.93
C GLY A 167 8.50 10.39 -9.25
N PRO A 168 9.22 10.37 -10.39
CA PRO A 168 8.60 10.18 -11.69
C PRO A 168 7.93 8.81 -11.81
N VAL A 169 8.49 7.79 -11.15
CA VAL A 169 7.87 6.48 -10.96
C VAL A 169 7.93 6.08 -9.49
N GLU A 170 6.89 5.40 -9.00
CA GLU A 170 6.68 5.08 -7.59
C GLU A 170 6.30 3.60 -7.42
N SER A 171 5.11 3.25 -6.90
CA SER A 171 4.63 1.86 -7.00
C SER A 171 4.16 1.61 -8.43
N GLY A 172 4.62 0.52 -9.02
CA GLY A 172 4.41 0.24 -10.43
C GLY A 172 5.31 -0.90 -10.91
N PRO A 173 5.33 -1.15 -12.22
CA PRO A 173 6.14 -2.22 -12.80
C PRO A 173 7.64 -2.00 -12.55
N SER A 174 8.15 -0.76 -12.63
CA SER A 174 9.58 -0.49 -12.39
C SER A 174 10.04 -0.86 -10.98
N LYS A 175 9.27 -0.46 -9.96
CA LYS A 175 9.55 -0.85 -8.58
C LYS A 175 9.41 -2.36 -8.38
N MET A 176 8.42 -2.98 -9.01
CA MET A 176 8.22 -4.43 -8.90
C MET A 176 9.39 -5.21 -9.52
N CYS A 177 9.99 -4.73 -10.60
CA CYS A 177 11.22 -5.30 -11.14
C CYS A 177 12.42 -5.06 -10.22
N ALA A 178 12.66 -3.81 -9.82
CA ALA A 178 13.86 -3.44 -9.03
C ALA A 178 13.86 -4.02 -7.60
N ILE A 179 12.72 -3.98 -6.92
CA ILE A 179 12.57 -4.41 -5.52
C ILE A 179 11.93 -5.79 -5.45
N GLY A 180 10.84 -6.00 -6.19
CA GLY A 180 10.05 -7.24 -6.13
C GLY A 180 10.85 -8.45 -6.61
N LEU A 181 11.33 -8.41 -7.85
CA LEU A 181 12.19 -9.44 -8.44
C LEU A 181 13.64 -9.35 -7.95
N GLY A 182 14.07 -8.23 -7.39
CA GLY A 182 15.34 -8.12 -6.67
C GLY A 182 15.38 -8.88 -5.33
N LYS A 183 14.24 -9.40 -4.85
CA LYS A 183 14.09 -10.10 -3.56
C LYS A 183 14.60 -9.26 -2.39
N GLN A 184 14.87 -9.90 -1.25
CA GLN A 184 15.39 -9.20 -0.08
C GLN A 184 16.73 -8.53 -0.35
N GLN A 185 17.62 -9.18 -1.11
CA GLN A 185 18.96 -8.66 -1.39
C GLN A 185 18.92 -7.35 -2.21
N GLY A 186 18.15 -7.32 -3.29
CA GLY A 186 17.91 -6.12 -4.10
C GLY A 186 17.18 -5.03 -3.33
N ALA A 187 16.16 -5.39 -2.55
CA ALA A 187 15.46 -4.45 -1.68
C ALA A 187 16.43 -3.76 -0.70
N LEU A 188 17.23 -4.53 0.05
CA LEU A 188 18.20 -3.98 1.01
C LEU A 188 19.23 -3.06 0.34
N THR A 189 19.69 -3.42 -0.86
CA THR A 189 20.69 -2.66 -1.62
C THR A 189 20.19 -1.26 -1.98
N ILE A 190 18.91 -1.12 -2.31
CA ILE A 190 18.30 0.16 -2.67
C ILE A 190 17.90 0.94 -1.41
N HIS A 191 17.24 0.27 -0.46
CA HIS A 191 16.73 0.92 0.76
C HIS A 191 17.83 1.50 1.66
N ARG A 192 19.09 1.04 1.55
CA ARG A 192 20.23 1.60 2.30
C ARG A 192 20.47 3.10 2.06
N PHE A 193 19.91 3.64 0.98
CA PHE A 193 20.02 5.06 0.60
C PHE A 193 18.77 5.88 0.95
N GLY A 194 17.87 5.34 1.78
CA GLY A 194 16.66 6.04 2.23
C GLY A 194 15.73 6.45 1.07
N ALA A 195 14.98 7.54 1.26
CA ALA A 195 14.04 8.04 0.25
C ALA A 195 14.72 8.41 -1.08
N THR A 196 15.92 8.99 -1.04
CA THR A 196 16.71 9.33 -2.24
C THR A 196 17.03 8.07 -3.05
N GLY A 197 17.42 6.98 -2.38
CA GLY A 197 17.62 5.68 -3.01
C GLY A 197 16.39 5.19 -3.75
N LEU A 198 15.23 5.23 -3.09
CA LEU A 198 13.98 4.80 -3.70
C LEU A 198 13.62 5.66 -4.92
N LYS A 199 13.78 6.99 -4.82
CA LYS A 199 13.46 7.93 -5.90
C LYS A 199 14.40 7.79 -7.11
N GLU A 200 15.70 7.66 -6.88
CA GLU A 200 16.72 7.79 -7.93
C GLU A 200 17.25 6.44 -8.44
N ILE A 201 17.36 5.44 -7.57
CA ILE A 201 17.99 4.15 -7.91
C ILE A 201 16.96 3.20 -8.52
N ILE A 202 15.71 3.17 -8.05
CA ILE A 202 14.66 2.31 -8.62
C ILE A 202 14.54 2.48 -10.15
N PRO A 203 14.40 3.71 -10.71
CA PRO A 203 14.26 3.88 -12.15
C PRO A 203 15.52 3.47 -12.92
N ARG A 204 16.71 3.64 -12.33
CA ARG A 204 17.99 3.25 -12.94
C ARG A 204 18.15 1.73 -12.97
N VAL A 205 17.83 1.06 -11.87
CA VAL A 205 17.82 -0.41 -11.77
C VAL A 205 16.80 -1.01 -12.72
N ALA A 206 15.57 -0.45 -12.77
CA ALA A 206 14.53 -0.93 -13.68
C ALA A 206 14.98 -0.86 -15.15
N ARG A 207 15.57 0.27 -15.58
CA ARG A 207 16.14 0.39 -16.94
C ARG A 207 17.24 -0.62 -17.20
N LYS A 208 18.16 -0.82 -16.25
CA LYS A 208 19.22 -1.81 -16.38
C LYS A 208 18.67 -3.23 -16.51
N LEU A 209 17.65 -3.58 -15.72
CA LEU A 209 16.99 -4.88 -15.80
C LEU A 209 16.29 -5.09 -17.14
N VAL A 210 15.64 -4.06 -17.69
CA VAL A 210 15.04 -4.14 -19.03
C VAL A 210 16.09 -4.41 -20.12
N GLU A 211 17.31 -3.87 -19.96
CA GLU A 211 18.41 -4.11 -20.91
C GLU A 211 19.03 -5.50 -20.79
N THR A 212 19.08 -6.09 -19.58
CA THR A 212 19.88 -7.29 -19.31
C THR A 212 19.07 -8.55 -19.02
N CYS A 213 17.78 -8.42 -18.74
CA CYS A 213 16.89 -9.52 -18.36
C CYS A 213 15.74 -9.67 -19.37
N PRO A 214 15.10 -10.84 -19.42
CA PRO A 214 14.04 -11.13 -20.41
C PRO A 214 12.70 -10.45 -20.06
N ILE A 215 12.71 -9.21 -19.55
CA ILE A 215 11.50 -8.47 -19.19
C ILE A 215 10.83 -7.97 -20.47
N VAL A 216 9.59 -8.41 -20.69
CA VAL A 216 8.78 -7.96 -21.83
C VAL A 216 7.88 -6.78 -21.45
N GLY A 217 7.52 -6.64 -20.17
CA GLY A 217 6.81 -5.50 -19.63
C GLY A 217 5.92 -5.84 -18.44
N GLY A 218 4.90 -5.02 -18.21
CA GLY A 218 3.96 -5.18 -17.11
C GLY A 218 2.49 -5.01 -17.50
N ILE A 219 1.63 -5.61 -16.70
CA ILE A 219 0.18 -5.39 -16.66
C ILE A 219 -0.09 -4.44 -15.50
N ALA A 220 -0.21 -3.16 -15.82
CA ALA A 220 -0.35 -2.07 -14.87
C ALA A 220 -1.82 -1.85 -14.52
N ILE A 221 -2.15 -2.06 -13.25
CA ILE A 221 -3.52 -1.97 -12.72
C ILE A 221 -3.66 -0.68 -11.93
N LEU A 222 -4.71 0.08 -12.23
CA LEU A 222 -5.11 1.26 -11.48
C LEU A 222 -6.44 0.98 -10.77
N GLU A 223 -6.54 1.35 -9.50
CA GLU A 223 -7.75 1.23 -8.69
C GLU A 223 -8.40 2.59 -8.50
N ASN A 224 -9.73 2.63 -8.41
CA ASN A 224 -10.47 3.84 -8.06
C ASN A 224 -10.48 4.09 -6.54
N GLN A 225 -11.15 5.17 -6.15
CA GLN A 225 -11.24 5.65 -4.77
C GLN A 225 -11.92 4.66 -3.81
N TYR A 226 -12.65 3.68 -4.33
CA TYR A 226 -13.31 2.62 -3.56
C TYR A 226 -12.51 1.30 -3.59
N GLY A 227 -11.28 1.32 -4.10
CA GLY A 227 -10.43 0.13 -4.19
C GLY A 227 -10.96 -0.90 -5.19
N ARG A 228 -11.66 -0.47 -6.24
CA ARG A 228 -12.07 -1.34 -7.37
C ARG A 228 -11.16 -1.11 -8.55
N THR A 229 -10.91 -2.15 -9.35
CA THR A 229 -10.11 -2.06 -10.58
C THR A 229 -10.77 -1.10 -11.57
N ALA A 230 -10.12 0.04 -11.81
CA ALA A 230 -10.61 1.10 -12.69
C ALA A 230 -10.10 0.94 -14.12
N GLU A 231 -8.81 0.60 -14.25
CA GLU A 231 -8.13 0.53 -15.55
C GLU A 231 -7.04 -0.56 -15.50
N ILE A 232 -6.79 -1.22 -16.63
CA ILE A 232 -5.70 -2.19 -16.80
C ILE A 232 -4.99 -1.83 -18.11
N HIS A 233 -3.67 -1.62 -18.03
CA HIS A 233 -2.84 -1.16 -19.14
C HIS A 233 -1.69 -2.13 -19.40
N ALA A 234 -1.38 -2.34 -20.68
CA ALA A 234 -0.12 -2.95 -21.08
C ALA A 234 0.99 -1.88 -21.03
N LEU A 235 2.08 -2.16 -20.31
CA LEU A 235 3.25 -1.30 -20.31
C LEU A 235 4.46 -2.10 -20.83
N PRO A 236 4.87 -1.92 -22.09
CA PRO A 236 6.06 -2.55 -22.65
C PRO A 236 7.32 -2.23 -21.86
N ALA A 237 8.30 -3.14 -21.86
CA ALA A 237 9.57 -2.94 -21.16
C ALA A 237 10.30 -1.65 -21.57
N GLN A 238 10.23 -1.27 -22.85
CA GLN A 238 10.79 -0.02 -23.36
C GLN A 238 10.11 1.25 -22.82
N ASP A 239 8.99 1.13 -22.13
CA ASP A 239 8.25 2.25 -21.55
C ASP A 239 8.37 2.30 -20.02
N MET A 240 8.96 1.27 -19.41
CA MET A 240 9.23 1.22 -17.97
C MET A 240 10.30 2.24 -17.56
N ALA A 241 10.07 2.89 -16.42
CA ALA A 241 10.91 3.96 -15.85
C ALA A 241 11.06 5.17 -16.80
N ARG A 242 10.03 5.41 -17.62
CA ARG A 242 9.94 6.51 -18.59
C ARG A 242 8.53 7.14 -18.54
N ASP A 243 8.31 8.16 -19.35
CA ASP A 243 7.08 8.98 -19.38
C ASP A 243 5.75 8.18 -19.40
N PRO A 244 5.62 7.04 -20.11
CA PRO A 244 4.37 6.29 -20.08
C PRO A 244 4.04 5.74 -18.69
N GLU A 245 5.02 5.25 -17.93
CA GLU A 245 4.80 4.83 -16.53
C GLU A 245 4.48 6.03 -15.63
N THR A 246 5.16 7.17 -15.84
CA THR A 246 4.87 8.42 -15.13
C THR A 246 3.42 8.86 -15.32
N ARG A 247 2.89 8.79 -16.55
CA ARG A 247 1.48 9.14 -16.84
C ARG A 247 0.49 8.20 -16.15
N LEU A 248 0.80 6.91 -16.06
CA LEU A 248 -0.02 5.96 -15.29
C LEU A 248 -0.03 6.31 -13.80
N LEU A 249 1.11 6.74 -13.25
CA LEU A 249 1.20 7.18 -11.85
C LEU A 249 0.41 8.46 -11.60
N GLU A 250 0.48 9.45 -12.50
CA GLU A 250 -0.33 10.67 -12.44
C GLU A 250 -1.82 10.35 -12.50
N ARG A 251 -2.22 9.42 -13.37
CA ARG A 251 -3.60 8.93 -13.42
C ARG A 251 -4.01 8.24 -12.12
N ALA A 252 -3.14 7.41 -11.54
CA ALA A 252 -3.38 6.78 -10.25
C ALA A 252 -3.54 7.80 -9.10
N ARG A 253 -2.81 8.91 -9.11
CA ARG A 253 -2.99 10.01 -8.13
C ARG A 253 -4.40 10.59 -8.18
N GLN A 254 -4.98 10.77 -9.37
CA GLN A 254 -6.34 11.29 -9.54
C GLN A 254 -7.42 10.30 -9.06
N LEU A 255 -7.09 9.01 -9.02
CA LEU A 255 -8.00 7.93 -8.61
C LEU A 255 -7.83 7.54 -7.13
N MET A 256 -6.89 8.16 -6.42
CA MET A 256 -6.66 7.88 -5.00
C MET A 256 -7.73 8.57 -4.14
N PRO A 257 -8.25 7.89 -3.10
CA PRO A 257 -9.12 8.55 -2.14
C PRO A 257 -8.30 9.51 -1.24
N SER A 258 -8.91 10.61 -0.81
CA SER A 258 -8.27 11.58 0.10
C SER A 258 -9.21 11.99 1.23
N LEU A 259 -8.65 12.54 2.31
CA LEU A 259 -9.43 13.23 3.32
C LEU A 259 -9.86 14.61 2.78
N PRO A 260 -11.10 15.06 3.02
CA PRO A 260 -11.61 16.28 2.39
C PRO A 260 -11.28 17.57 3.17
N PHE A 261 -10.53 17.48 4.27
CA PHE A 261 -10.22 18.63 5.13
C PHE A 261 -8.70 18.82 5.23
N SER A 262 -8.20 20.04 5.00
CA SER A 262 -6.76 20.34 5.04
C SER A 262 -6.19 20.46 6.45
N GLN A 263 -7.04 20.63 7.46
CA GLN A 263 -6.67 20.78 8.87
C GLN A 263 -7.55 19.87 9.73
N ILE A 264 -6.94 18.92 10.43
CA ILE A 264 -7.60 17.95 11.30
C ILE A 264 -6.88 17.97 12.65
N ASP A 265 -7.62 18.15 13.73
CA ASP A 265 -7.02 18.13 15.08
C ASP A 265 -6.88 16.69 15.59
N VAL A 266 -7.89 15.85 15.35
CA VAL A 266 -7.88 14.43 15.73
C VAL A 266 -8.35 13.59 14.55
N LEU A 267 -7.49 12.72 14.03
CA LEU A 267 -7.85 11.68 13.09
C LEU A 267 -7.96 10.34 13.82
N VAL A 268 -9.14 9.75 13.84
CA VAL A 268 -9.38 8.42 14.37
C VAL A 268 -9.41 7.41 13.22
N VAL A 269 -8.54 6.43 13.26
CA VAL A 269 -8.45 5.34 12.28
C VAL A 269 -8.85 4.06 12.97
N ASP A 270 -9.97 3.47 12.57
CA ASP A 270 -10.48 2.26 13.24
C ASP A 270 -9.50 1.09 13.08
N GLU A 271 -8.94 0.88 11.90
CA GLU A 271 -8.00 -0.22 11.65
C GLU A 271 -6.82 0.19 10.76
N MET A 272 -5.64 -0.37 11.05
CA MET A 272 -4.45 -0.29 10.19
C MET A 272 -3.96 -1.68 9.82
N GLY A 273 -3.07 -1.75 8.83
CA GLY A 273 -2.41 -3.01 8.48
C GLY A 273 -1.59 -2.91 7.20
N LYS A 274 -0.58 -3.76 7.08
CA LYS A 274 0.31 -3.76 5.91
C LYS A 274 -0.42 -4.11 4.60
N ASP A 275 -1.52 -4.85 4.71
CA ASP A 275 -2.47 -5.15 3.65
C ASP A 275 -3.15 -3.88 3.11
N ILE A 276 -3.54 -2.94 3.99
CA ILE A 276 -4.12 -1.64 3.63
C ILE A 276 -3.08 -0.76 2.94
N SER A 277 -1.90 -0.60 3.54
CA SER A 277 -0.83 0.24 3.00
C SER A 277 0.55 -0.26 3.38
N GLY A 278 1.58 0.08 2.60
CA GLY A 278 2.96 -0.36 2.89
C GLY A 278 3.47 0.06 4.27
N ALA A 279 3.06 1.24 4.72
CA ALA A 279 3.34 1.79 6.04
C ALA A 279 2.16 1.58 7.02
N GLY A 280 1.27 0.62 6.78
CA GLY A 280 0.13 0.31 7.64
C GLY A 280 -1.05 1.27 7.48
N MET A 281 -0.75 2.56 7.39
CA MET A 281 -1.65 3.64 6.95
C MET A 281 -1.02 4.32 5.72
N ASP A 282 -1.83 4.85 4.82
CA ASP A 282 -1.34 5.61 3.68
C ASP A 282 -0.90 7.02 4.11
N THR A 283 0.40 7.27 4.04
CA THR A 283 1.01 8.54 4.44
C THR A 283 0.52 9.72 3.59
N ASN A 284 0.08 9.50 2.35
CA ASN A 284 -0.52 10.54 1.50
C ASN A 284 -1.93 10.93 2.00
N VAL A 285 -2.66 9.98 2.58
CA VAL A 285 -4.01 10.22 3.11
C VAL A 285 -3.95 10.94 4.45
N ILE A 286 -3.06 10.51 5.34
CA ILE A 286 -2.92 11.11 6.69
C ILE A 286 -2.02 12.35 6.70
N GLY A 287 -1.33 12.66 5.59
CA GLY A 287 -0.42 13.81 5.49
C GLY A 287 0.75 13.75 6.47
N ARG A 288 1.25 12.54 6.76
CA ARG A 288 2.33 12.28 7.72
C ARG A 288 3.31 11.24 7.20
N VAL A 289 4.57 11.63 6.93
CA VAL A 289 5.63 10.77 6.41
C VAL A 289 6.66 10.38 7.46
N GLU A 290 6.99 11.19 8.46
CA GLU A 290 7.93 10.82 9.56
C GLU A 290 9.28 10.25 9.09
N MET A 291 9.83 10.81 8.00
CA MET A 291 11.14 10.46 7.46
C MET A 291 12.05 11.71 7.43
N PRO A 292 13.15 11.77 8.20
CA PRO A 292 14.06 12.92 8.22
C PRO A 292 14.57 13.39 6.84
N SER A 293 14.71 12.48 5.88
CA SER A 293 15.08 12.79 4.50
C SER A 293 13.98 13.47 3.66
N ILE A 294 12.75 13.56 4.19
CA ILE A 294 11.60 14.19 3.55
C ILE A 294 10.99 15.19 4.54
N PRO A 295 11.16 16.51 4.32
CA PRO A 295 10.51 17.51 5.14
C PRO A 295 8.98 17.34 5.11
N GLU A 296 8.34 17.31 6.28
CA GLU A 296 6.90 17.02 6.40
C GLU A 296 6.02 18.02 5.62
N HIS A 297 6.45 19.28 5.49
CA HIS A 297 5.74 20.31 4.74
C HIS A 297 5.81 20.12 3.21
N GLU A 298 6.73 19.29 2.71
CA GLU A 298 6.79 18.88 1.30
C GLU A 298 5.91 17.65 1.02
N TRP A 299 5.40 17.00 2.07
CA TRP A 299 4.53 15.84 1.95
C TRP A 299 3.10 16.28 1.71
N ASN A 300 2.50 15.84 0.59
CA ASN A 300 1.14 16.19 0.26
C ASN A 300 0.15 15.53 1.24
N GLY A 301 -0.88 16.26 1.67
CA GLY A 301 -1.94 15.74 2.53
C GLY A 301 -2.47 16.76 3.54
N PRO A 302 -3.39 16.36 4.43
CA PRO A 302 -3.89 17.22 5.49
C PRO A 302 -2.86 17.40 6.60
N CYS A 303 -2.91 18.53 7.30
CA CYS A 303 -2.19 18.69 8.56
C CYS A 303 -3.01 18.05 9.68
N VAL A 304 -2.50 16.95 10.23
CA VAL A 304 -3.15 16.21 11.32
C VAL A 304 -2.34 16.34 12.62
N ARG A 305 -2.95 16.92 13.66
CA ARG A 305 -2.27 17.13 14.95
C ARG A 305 -2.10 15.85 15.76
N CYS A 306 -3.18 15.09 15.96
CA CYS A 306 -3.16 13.81 16.65
C CYS A 306 -3.81 12.71 15.81
N ILE A 307 -3.18 11.53 15.76
CA ILE A 307 -3.70 10.33 15.10
C ILE A 307 -3.92 9.24 16.15
N CYS A 308 -5.14 8.71 16.22
CA CYS A 308 -5.47 7.49 16.96
C CYS A 308 -5.60 6.34 15.97
N VAL A 309 -5.03 5.18 16.29
CA VAL A 309 -5.25 3.93 15.54
C VAL A 309 -5.72 2.82 16.48
N LEU A 310 -6.89 2.24 16.20
CA LEU A 310 -7.63 1.48 17.20
C LEU A 310 -7.45 -0.03 17.12
N GLU A 311 -7.31 -0.59 15.90
CA GLU A 311 -7.14 -2.03 15.69
C GLU A 311 -6.12 -2.36 14.59
N LEU A 312 -5.60 -3.59 14.62
CA LEU A 312 -4.79 -4.18 13.56
C LEU A 312 -5.64 -5.20 12.80
N THR A 313 -5.64 -5.12 11.46
CA THR A 313 -6.35 -6.08 10.61
C THR A 313 -5.75 -7.48 10.74
N ASP A 314 -6.59 -8.52 10.73
CA ASP A 314 -6.11 -9.91 10.73
C ASP A 314 -5.35 -10.23 9.44
N ALA A 315 -5.73 -9.61 8.31
CA ALA A 315 -5.09 -9.74 7.01
C ALA A 315 -3.65 -9.18 6.97
N SER A 316 -3.25 -8.37 7.95
CA SER A 316 -1.85 -7.96 8.11
C SER A 316 -0.94 -9.07 8.61
N HIS A 317 -1.51 -10.18 9.11
CA HIS A 317 -0.80 -11.27 9.79
C HIS A 317 0.10 -10.77 10.94
N GLY A 318 -0.40 -9.80 11.72
CA GLY A 318 0.32 -9.20 12.84
C GLY A 318 1.38 -8.17 12.45
N ASN A 319 1.56 -7.86 11.16
CA ASN A 319 2.55 -6.89 10.71
C ASN A 319 2.05 -5.44 10.87
N ALA A 320 2.41 -4.81 11.99
CA ALA A 320 2.06 -3.43 12.32
C ALA A 320 3.12 -2.42 11.85
N ALA A 321 3.71 -2.63 10.67
CA ALA A 321 4.67 -1.67 10.13
C ALA A 321 4.03 -0.29 9.97
N GLY A 322 4.71 0.73 10.49
CA GLY A 322 4.22 2.11 10.48
C GLY A 322 3.31 2.48 11.65
N LEU A 323 3.15 1.62 12.67
CA LEU A 323 2.40 1.92 13.90
C LEU A 323 2.79 3.27 14.53
N GLY A 324 4.07 3.64 14.48
CA GLY A 324 4.58 4.90 15.00
C GLY A 324 4.21 6.14 14.18
N LEU A 325 3.39 6.01 13.13
CA LEU A 325 2.70 7.14 12.51
C LEU A 325 1.53 7.64 13.37
N ALA A 326 1.01 6.80 14.27
CA ALA A 326 -0.02 7.18 15.23
C ALA A 326 0.59 7.76 16.52
N ASP A 327 -0.19 8.61 17.19
CA ASP A 327 0.14 9.19 18.49
C ASP A 327 -0.46 8.35 19.65
N PHE A 328 -1.61 7.72 19.38
CA PHE A 328 -2.35 6.89 20.33
C PHE A 328 -2.76 5.55 19.73
N THR A 329 -2.72 4.50 20.54
CA THR A 329 -3.15 3.16 20.14
C THR A 329 -3.75 2.40 21.33
N THR A 330 -4.45 1.30 21.05
CA THR A 330 -5.09 0.46 22.06
C THR A 330 -4.16 -0.67 22.50
N ARG A 331 -4.41 -1.21 23.71
CA ARG A 331 -3.74 -2.42 24.19
C ARG A 331 -3.98 -3.61 23.25
N SER A 332 -5.22 -3.79 22.79
CA SER A 332 -5.62 -4.90 21.91
C SER A 332 -4.84 -4.91 20.59
N LEU A 333 -4.60 -3.74 19.98
CA LEU A 333 -3.79 -3.63 18.76
C LEU A 333 -2.37 -4.13 19.02
N ILE A 334 -1.73 -3.69 20.10
CA ILE A 334 -0.37 -4.08 20.46
C ILE A 334 -0.25 -5.59 20.71
N GLU A 335 -1.26 -6.19 21.34
CA GLU A 335 -1.29 -7.63 21.61
C GLU A 335 -1.44 -8.48 20.34
N LYS A 336 -2.02 -7.93 19.27
CA LYS A 336 -2.09 -8.57 17.94
C LYS A 336 -0.80 -8.48 17.13
N CYS A 337 0.15 -7.62 17.50
CA CYS A 337 1.38 -7.41 16.74
C CYS A 337 2.30 -8.64 16.78
N ASP A 338 2.67 -9.14 15.60
CA ASP A 338 3.88 -9.95 15.42
C ASP A 338 5.08 -9.00 15.27
N PHE A 339 5.78 -8.78 16.38
CA PHE A 339 6.97 -7.92 16.39
C PHE A 339 8.13 -8.50 15.56
N GLY A 340 8.24 -9.81 15.37
CA GLY A 340 9.27 -10.40 14.53
C GLY A 340 9.09 -10.04 13.06
N ALA A 341 7.86 -10.20 12.55
CA ALA A 341 7.48 -9.79 11.20
C ALA A 341 7.56 -8.27 11.01
N THR A 342 7.12 -7.52 12.01
CA THR A 342 7.16 -6.05 12.01
C THR A 342 8.61 -5.54 11.98
N PHE A 343 9.51 -6.07 12.82
CA PHE A 343 10.92 -5.65 12.88
C PHE A 343 11.68 -6.03 11.61
N THR A 344 11.43 -7.21 11.04
CA THR A 344 12.07 -7.64 9.77
C THR A 344 11.75 -6.65 8.65
N ASN A 345 10.50 -6.19 8.58
CA ASN A 345 10.04 -5.22 7.60
C ASN A 345 10.63 -3.82 7.86
N SER A 346 10.55 -3.34 9.10
CA SER A 346 11.12 -2.05 9.49
C SER A 346 12.63 -1.98 9.23
N ARG A 347 13.37 -3.05 9.52
CA ARG A 347 14.80 -3.15 9.20
C ARG A 347 15.06 -3.00 7.71
N THR A 348 14.24 -3.63 6.87
CA THR A 348 14.40 -3.54 5.40
C THR A 348 14.10 -2.13 4.91
N SER A 349 13.09 -1.48 5.49
CA SER A 349 12.65 -0.13 5.10
C SER A 349 13.56 1.00 5.63
N HIS A 350 14.65 0.65 6.32
CA HIS A 350 15.68 1.57 6.83
C HIS A 350 15.09 2.76 7.60
N GLU A 351 15.41 3.99 7.18
CA GLU A 351 15.05 5.23 7.88
C GLU A 351 13.56 5.30 8.24
N GLY A 352 12.67 5.10 7.26
CA GLY A 352 11.22 5.12 7.50
C GLY A 352 10.76 3.99 8.40
N GLY A 353 11.36 2.81 8.27
CA GLY A 353 11.03 1.67 9.14
C GLY A 353 11.43 1.89 10.60
N VAL A 354 12.60 2.48 10.87
CA VAL A 354 13.06 2.78 12.23
C VAL A 354 12.23 3.90 12.86
N ARG A 355 11.97 4.97 12.10
CA ARG A 355 11.24 6.14 12.61
C ARG A 355 9.77 5.82 12.92
N ARG A 356 9.12 5.01 12.08
CA ARG A 356 7.69 4.68 12.19
C ARG A 356 7.41 3.40 12.97
N LEU A 357 8.40 2.87 13.69
CA LEU A 357 8.24 1.73 14.62
C LEU A 357 8.26 2.16 16.10
N LYS A 358 8.30 3.47 16.37
CA LYS A 358 8.09 3.98 17.73
C LYS A 358 6.72 3.54 18.23
N LEU A 359 6.63 3.20 19.51
CA LEU A 359 5.35 2.88 20.12
C LEU A 359 4.57 4.17 20.42
N PRO A 360 3.32 4.29 19.94
CA PRO A 360 2.40 5.35 20.37
C PRO A 360 2.07 5.22 21.86
N ILE A 361 1.36 6.21 22.42
CA ILE A 361 0.79 6.06 23.76
C ILE A 361 -0.26 4.95 23.71
N ILE A 362 -0.05 3.91 24.51
CA ILE A 362 -0.92 2.74 24.60
C ILE A 362 -1.95 2.99 25.70
N LEU A 363 -3.23 2.91 25.35
CA LEU A 363 -4.36 3.07 26.27
C LEU A 363 -5.23 1.81 26.27
N GLU A 364 -6.11 1.68 27.25
CA GLU A 364 -6.85 0.43 27.45
C GLU A 364 -7.84 0.15 26.30
N ASP A 365 -8.54 1.19 25.86
CA ASP A 365 -9.60 1.06 24.86
C ASP A 365 -9.69 2.29 23.93
N ALA A 366 -10.50 2.15 22.87
CA ALA A 366 -10.69 3.20 21.88
C ALA A 366 -11.25 4.51 22.46
N PRO A 367 -12.28 4.50 23.34
CA PRO A 367 -12.72 5.71 24.04
C PRO A 367 -11.59 6.46 24.73
N GLN A 368 -10.69 5.77 25.42
CA GLN A 368 -9.55 6.42 26.08
C GLN A 368 -8.58 7.04 25.07
N CYS A 369 -8.27 6.37 23.97
CA CYS A 369 -7.44 6.93 22.89
C CYS A 369 -8.01 8.24 22.36
N VAL A 370 -9.30 8.26 22.02
CA VAL A 370 -9.94 9.44 21.44
C VAL A 370 -10.03 10.57 22.46
N ARG A 371 -10.36 10.28 23.72
CA ARG A 371 -10.39 11.29 24.79
C ARG A 371 -9.02 11.91 25.05
N ALA A 372 -7.98 11.09 25.08
CA ALA A 372 -6.61 11.58 25.24
C ALA A 372 -6.21 12.49 24.07
N ALA A 373 -6.47 12.06 22.83
CA ALA A 373 -6.18 12.88 21.65
C ALA A 373 -6.93 14.22 21.65
N ILE A 374 -8.23 14.23 21.98
CA ILE A 374 -9.01 15.47 22.12
C ILE A 374 -8.40 16.37 23.20
N ALA A 375 -8.04 15.81 24.36
CA ALA A 375 -7.48 16.57 25.48
C ALA A 375 -6.09 17.16 25.19
N THR A 376 -5.30 16.52 24.31
CA THR A 376 -3.91 16.88 24.06
C THR A 376 -3.63 17.45 22.66
N CYS A 377 -4.62 17.57 21.78
CA CYS A 377 -4.46 18.10 20.42
C CYS A 377 -4.19 19.62 20.34
N GLY A 378 -4.04 20.28 21.49
CA GLY A 378 -3.74 21.72 21.56
C GLY A 378 -4.94 22.61 21.19
N ARG A 379 -6.16 22.13 21.43
CA ARG A 379 -7.38 22.95 21.41
C ARG A 379 -7.84 23.20 22.85
N GLY A 380 -8.18 24.44 23.17
CA GLY A 380 -8.59 24.82 24.53
C GLY A 380 -10.00 24.36 24.90
N ARG A 381 -10.82 24.00 23.90
CA ARG A 381 -12.22 23.65 24.05
C ARG A 381 -12.55 22.40 23.22
N PRO A 382 -13.05 21.31 23.82
CA PRO A 382 -13.39 20.07 23.10
C PRO A 382 -14.37 20.27 21.92
N GLU A 383 -15.30 21.21 22.03
CA GLU A 383 -16.29 21.54 21.00
C GLU A 383 -15.68 22.18 19.74
N GLU A 384 -14.49 22.78 19.85
CA GLU A 384 -13.76 23.37 18.71
C GLU A 384 -12.88 22.34 17.97
N VAL A 385 -12.79 21.10 18.50
CA VAL A 385 -11.92 20.07 17.93
C VAL A 385 -12.47 19.59 16.59
N ARG A 386 -11.63 19.72 15.56
CA ARG A 386 -11.87 19.21 14.21
C ARG A 386 -11.50 17.73 14.16
N LEU A 387 -12.48 16.87 14.42
CA LEU A 387 -12.29 15.43 14.47
C LEU A 387 -12.82 14.79 13.20
N VAL A 388 -12.01 13.92 12.60
CA VAL A 388 -12.42 13.01 11.52
C VAL A 388 -12.19 11.59 11.98
N ARG A 389 -13.15 10.71 11.76
CA ARG A 389 -13.00 9.26 11.94
C ARG A 389 -13.21 8.56 10.61
N ILE A 390 -12.31 7.63 10.33
CA ILE A 390 -12.31 6.79 9.13
C ILE A 390 -12.18 5.33 9.52
N ARG A 391 -12.69 4.42 8.69
CA ARG A 391 -12.43 3.00 8.88
C ARG A 391 -10.93 2.72 8.77
N ASN A 392 -10.35 3.05 7.62
CA ASN A 392 -8.92 2.96 7.35
C ASN A 392 -8.56 3.86 6.14
N THR A 393 -7.28 3.99 5.81
CA THR A 393 -6.81 4.89 4.73
C THR A 393 -7.13 4.41 3.31
N GLU A 394 -7.71 3.22 3.13
CA GLU A 394 -8.21 2.74 1.83
C GLU A 394 -9.73 2.94 1.69
N ARG A 395 -10.47 2.98 2.81
CA ARG A 395 -11.94 3.07 2.84
C ARG A 395 -12.39 4.44 3.36
N LEU A 396 -12.39 5.43 2.46
CA LEU A 396 -12.75 6.82 2.79
C LEU A 396 -14.12 7.26 2.27
N GLY A 397 -14.89 6.38 1.62
CA GLY A 397 -16.21 6.74 1.08
C GLY A 397 -17.26 7.08 2.13
N LEU A 398 -17.04 6.65 3.38
CA LEU A 398 -17.82 7.06 4.55
C LEU A 398 -16.85 7.53 5.64
N ILE A 399 -17.11 8.71 6.19
CA ILE A 399 -16.38 9.28 7.32
C ILE A 399 -17.36 9.78 8.39
N GLU A 400 -16.89 9.85 9.63
CA GLU A 400 -17.58 10.57 10.71
C GLU A 400 -16.81 11.87 10.99
N VAL A 401 -17.51 13.00 11.12
CA VAL A 401 -16.90 14.31 11.38
C VAL A 401 -17.53 14.98 12.60
N SER A 402 -16.75 15.76 13.36
CA SER A 402 -17.29 16.58 14.44
C SER A 402 -18.08 17.79 13.91
N GLU A 403 -18.85 18.42 14.80
CA GLU A 403 -19.62 19.63 14.50
C GLU A 403 -18.75 20.75 13.93
N ALA A 404 -17.51 20.89 14.42
CA ALA A 404 -16.54 21.90 14.00
C ALA A 404 -16.15 21.82 12.50
N LEU A 405 -16.40 20.68 11.84
CA LEU A 405 -16.14 20.48 10.41
C LEU A 405 -17.39 20.62 9.53
N LEU A 406 -18.60 20.63 10.11
CA LEU A 406 -19.84 20.72 9.34
C LEU A 406 -19.94 21.94 8.42
N PRO A 407 -19.49 23.15 8.81
CA PRO A 407 -19.56 24.30 7.93
C PRO A 407 -18.79 24.12 6.61
N GLU A 408 -17.77 23.25 6.58
CA GLU A 408 -16.96 22.97 5.38
C GLU A 408 -17.57 21.89 4.48
N VAL A 409 -18.45 21.04 5.01
CA VAL A 409 -19.08 19.96 4.24
C VAL A 409 -19.85 20.48 3.00
N PRO A 410 -20.80 21.45 3.12
CA PRO A 410 -21.55 21.93 1.96
C PRO A 410 -20.70 22.75 0.97
N MET A 411 -19.48 23.16 1.35
CA MET A 411 -18.56 23.85 0.45
C MET A 411 -17.92 22.90 -0.57
N GLN A 412 -18.10 21.59 -0.40
CA GLN A 412 -17.49 20.55 -1.22
C GLN A 412 -18.58 19.69 -1.87
N ALA A 413 -18.77 19.86 -3.18
CA ALA A 413 -19.87 19.22 -3.92
C ALA A 413 -19.86 17.68 -3.91
N HIS A 414 -18.73 17.06 -3.55
CA HIS A 414 -18.58 15.61 -3.47
C HIS A 414 -18.91 15.05 -2.08
N LEU A 415 -19.25 15.90 -1.10
CA LEU A 415 -19.63 15.47 0.24
C LEU A 415 -21.14 15.54 0.43
N GLU A 416 -21.68 14.57 1.15
CA GLU A 416 -23.10 14.50 1.51
C GLU A 416 -23.26 14.10 2.97
N VAL A 417 -23.96 14.91 3.77
CA VAL A 417 -24.34 14.53 5.13
C VAL A 417 -25.45 13.49 5.05
N LEU A 418 -25.19 12.30 5.57
CA LEU A 418 -26.15 11.20 5.58
C LEU A 418 -27.00 11.19 6.86
N GLU A 419 -26.35 11.46 8.01
CA GLU A 419 -26.95 11.33 9.33
C GLU A 419 -26.19 12.21 10.35
N GLY A 420 -26.90 12.72 11.36
CA GLY A 420 -26.32 13.34 12.55
C GLY A 420 -27.19 14.45 13.15
N PRO A 421 -26.91 14.89 14.39
CA PRO A 421 -25.85 14.39 15.28
C PRO A 421 -26.15 12.99 15.81
N VAL A 422 -25.12 12.15 15.91
CA VAL A 422 -25.17 10.85 16.60
C VAL A 422 -24.00 10.70 17.58
N ALA A 423 -24.20 9.91 18.62
CA ALA A 423 -23.12 9.60 19.56
C ALA A 423 -22.04 8.77 18.83
N MET A 424 -20.77 9.15 19.00
CA MET A 424 -19.65 8.42 18.42
C MET A 424 -19.59 6.99 19.01
N ASN A 425 -19.79 5.98 18.16
CA ASN A 425 -19.73 4.58 18.56
C ASN A 425 -18.38 3.96 18.19
N LEU A 426 -17.49 3.82 19.15
CA LEU A 426 -16.15 3.23 19.00
C LEU A 426 -16.11 1.71 19.24
N GLY A 427 -17.26 1.06 19.50
CA GLY A 427 -17.33 -0.38 19.71
C GLY A 427 -17.30 -1.20 18.42
N GLN A 428 -17.44 -0.56 17.26
CA GLN A 428 -17.40 -1.18 15.94
C GLN A 428 -16.72 -0.24 14.96
N ALA A 429 -15.97 -0.80 14.01
CA ALA A 429 -15.40 -0.05 12.90
C ALA A 429 -16.51 0.52 12.01
N LEU A 430 -16.24 1.67 11.38
CA LEU A 430 -17.13 2.25 10.38
C LEU A 430 -17.41 1.25 9.25
N PRO A 431 -18.66 1.18 8.75
CA PRO A 431 -18.98 0.29 7.64
C PRO A 431 -18.24 0.73 6.37
N VAL A 432 -18.01 -0.23 5.48
CA VAL A 432 -17.44 0.05 4.16
C VAL A 432 -18.56 0.61 3.27
N SER A 433 -18.30 1.73 2.61
CA SER A 433 -19.17 2.36 1.62
C SER A 433 -19.27 1.56 0.32
#